data_AF-A0A9D6PMY3-F1
#
_entry.id   AF-A0A9D6PMY3-F1
#
_cell.length_a   1.000
_cell.length_b   1.000
_cell.length_c   1.000
_cell.angle_alpha   90.00
_cell.angle_beta   90.00
_cell.angle_gamma   90.00
#
_symmetry.space_group_name_H-M   'P 1'
#
loop_
_entity.id
_entity.type
_entity.pdbx_description
1 polymer ?
#
loop_
_entity_poly.entity_id
_entity_poly.type
_entity_poly.pdbx_seq_one_letter_code
_entity_poly.pdbx_strand_id
1 'polypeptide(L)' 'MSEPTHTNHLIHETSPYLLQHAHNPVD' A
#
# COMPACT_ATOMS: atom_id res chain seq x y z
N MET A 1 -12.70 -16.68 1.01
CA MET A 1 -11.60 -16.28 1.90
C MET A 1 -11.26 -14.86 1.51
N SER A 2 -11.67 -13.90 2.33
CA SER A 2 -11.67 -12.47 2.02
C SER A 2 -10.23 -11.96 1.84
N GLU A 3 -9.88 -11.48 0.66
CA GLU A 3 -8.57 -10.86 0.41
C GLU A 3 -8.43 -9.58 1.24
N PRO A 4 -7.34 -9.41 2.02
CA PRO A 4 -7.07 -8.14 2.66
C PRO A 4 -6.48 -7.20 1.60
N THR A 5 -7.33 -6.39 0.98
CA THR A 5 -6.94 -5.27 0.10
C THR A 5 -6.45 -4.09 0.94
N HIS A 6 -5.38 -4.28 1.73
CA HIS A 6 -4.78 -3.18 2.47
C HIS A 6 -3.88 -2.37 1.55
N THR A 7 -4.50 -1.58 0.68
CA THR A 7 -3.81 -0.54 -0.09
C THR A 7 -3.97 0.78 0.64
N ASN A 8 -2.87 1.38 1.08
CA ASN A 8 -2.85 2.65 1.80
C ASN A 8 -2.62 3.85 0.84
N HIS A 9 -2.47 5.06 1.38
CA HIS A 9 -2.35 6.28 0.57
C HIS A 9 -1.12 6.30 -0.35
N LEU A 10 -0.10 5.48 -0.06
CA LEU A 10 1.16 5.45 -0.81
C LEU A 10 0.99 4.94 -2.25
N ILE A 11 -0.17 4.38 -2.61
CA ILE A 11 -0.46 3.93 -3.99
C ILE A 11 -0.46 5.08 -5.01
N HIS A 12 -0.65 6.32 -4.57
CA HIS A 12 -0.61 7.50 -5.45
C HIS A 12 0.77 8.18 -5.50
N GLU A 13 1.74 7.68 -4.73
CA GLU A 13 3.09 8.22 -4.73
C GLU A 13 3.85 7.80 -5.99
N THR A 14 4.79 8.64 -6.44
CA THR A 14 5.61 8.33 -7.62
C THR A 14 6.92 7.64 -7.27
N SER A 15 7.31 7.66 -5.99
CA SER A 15 8.55 7.02 -5.53
C SER A 15 8.39 5.50 -5.54
N PRO A 16 9.28 4.76 -6.24
CA PRO A 16 9.24 3.29 -6.27
C PRO A 16 9.31 2.67 -4.88
N TYR A 17 10.04 3.31 -3.97
CA TYR A 17 10.15 2.88 -2.59
C TYR A 17 8.80 3.01 -1.86
N LEU A 18 8.08 4.11 -2.05
CA LEU A 18 6.79 4.32 -1.38
C LEU A 18 5.71 3.38 -1.92
N LEU A 19 5.68 3.15 -3.23
CA LEU A 19 4.77 2.19 -3.85
C LEU A 19 4.98 0.76 -3.35
N GLN A 20 6.21 0.37 -3.02
CA GLN A 20 6.50 -0.94 -2.42
C GLN A 20 5.85 -1.11 -1.03
N HIS A 21 5.60 -0.02 -0.31
CA HIS A 21 4.95 -0.03 1.01
C HIS A 21 3.45 0.24 0.94
N ALA A 22 2.88 0.44 -0.26
CA ALA A 22 1.45 0.73 -0.44
C ALA A 22 0.56 -0.42 0.04
N HIS A 23 1.09 -1.64 0.13
CA HIS A 23 0.37 -2.83 0.58
C HIS A 23 0.62 -3.22 2.04
N ASN A 24 1.42 -2.44 2.76
CA ASN A 24 1.68 -2.72 4.16
C ASN A 24 0.51 -2.18 5.02
N PRO A 25 0.10 -2.92 6.07
CA PRO A 25 -0.84 -2.40 7.03
C PRO A 25 -0.28 -1.12 7.66
N VAL A 26 -1.11 -0.10 7.70
CA VAL A 26 -0.84 1.16 8.41
C VAL A 26 -1.72 1.15 9.64
N ASP A 27 -1.16 1.48 10.80
CA ASP A 27 -1.91 1.68 12.05
C ASP A 27 -3.04 2.72 11.91
#